data_AF-A0AAV3RU12-F1
#
_entry.id   AF-A0AAV3RU12-F1
#
_cell.length_a   1.000
_cell.length_b   1.000
_cell.length_c   1.000
_cell.angle_alpha   90.00
_cell.angle_beta   90.00
_cell.angle_gamma   90.00
#
_symmetry.space_group_name_H-M   'P 1'
#
loop_
_entity.id
_entity.type
_entity.pdbx_description
1 polymer ?
#
loop_
_entity_poly.entity_id
_entity_poly.type
_entity_poly.pdbx_seq_one_letter_code
_entity_poly.pdbx_strand_id
1 'polypeptide(L)'
;MQNAMVGPMYTSKATKISLVVDGEGYFEMACPHLSSQSQRGRRGQSQRGSQRGGRSSQSQRRGETSYEKVNSRLTRGTVVVIPAGHPYVAVASNGQNLQMVCFEVNARNSFKYLLAGKGNVVNQFEKEAKELAFGVSSQEVDQVFGSQQEEFFFPGPQHQQQHRGRAYE
;
A
#
# COMPACT_ATOMS: atom_id res chain seq x y z
N MET A 1 -8.78 19.56 5.99
CA MET A 1 -8.86 18.75 7.22
C MET A 1 -7.40 18.50 7.62
N GLN A 2 -6.93 19.12 8.71
CA GLN A 2 -5.51 19.03 9.10
C GLN A 2 -5.22 17.63 9.67
N ASN A 3 -4.05 17.07 9.38
CA ASN A 3 -3.67 15.71 9.77
C ASN A 3 -4.69 14.65 9.31
N ALA A 4 -5.16 14.74 8.06
CA ALA A 4 -6.04 13.75 7.44
C ALA A 4 -5.26 12.83 6.51
N MET A 5 -5.80 11.64 6.28
CA MET A 5 -5.29 10.69 5.30
C MET A 5 -6.37 10.27 4.31
N VAL A 6 -5.97 9.98 3.08
CA VAL A 6 -6.77 9.16 2.17
C VAL A 6 -6.70 7.71 2.66
N GLY A 7 -7.84 7.09 2.87
CA GLY A 7 -7.96 5.69 3.24
C GLY A 7 -7.31 4.75 2.21
N PRO A 8 -6.79 3.59 2.63
CA PRO A 8 -6.17 2.65 1.71
C PRO A 8 -7.16 2.21 0.64
N MET A 9 -6.77 2.36 -0.62
CA MET A 9 -7.61 2.03 -1.77
C MET A 9 -6.76 1.72 -3.01
N TYR A 10 -7.37 1.09 -4.01
CA TYR A 10 -6.77 0.93 -5.33
C TYR A 10 -7.79 1.17 -6.45
N THR A 11 -7.30 1.49 -7.65
CA THR A 11 -8.10 1.65 -8.87
C THR A 11 -8.05 0.38 -9.72
N SER A 12 -9.19 -0.02 -10.28
CA SER A 12 -9.29 -1.29 -11.03
C SER A 12 -8.54 -1.27 -12.36
N LYS A 13 -8.56 -0.13 -13.08
CA LYS A 13 -7.97 0.00 -14.43
C LYS A 13 -7.16 1.28 -14.62
N ALA A 14 -7.55 2.36 -13.94
CA ALA A 14 -6.91 3.65 -14.12
C ALA A 14 -5.52 3.66 -13.50
N THR A 15 -4.54 4.19 -14.24
CA THR A 15 -3.26 4.62 -13.66
C THR A 15 -3.41 6.08 -13.25
N LYS A 16 -3.12 6.38 -11.99
CA LYS A 16 -3.25 7.72 -11.43
C LYS A 16 -1.90 8.43 -11.42
N ILE A 17 -1.84 9.63 -11.95
CA ILE A 17 -0.69 10.54 -11.90
C ILE A 17 -1.09 11.71 -11.01
N SER A 18 -0.47 11.81 -9.84
CA SER A 18 -0.82 12.82 -8.84
C SER A 18 0.32 13.82 -8.67
N LEU A 19 0.02 15.12 -8.77
CA LEU A 19 0.94 16.22 -8.53
C LEU A 19 0.55 16.95 -7.25
N VAL A 20 1.49 17.10 -6.32
CA VAL A 20 1.29 17.92 -5.12
C VAL A 20 1.34 19.39 -5.50
N VAL A 21 0.23 20.10 -5.30
CA VAL A 21 0.12 21.53 -5.64
C VAL A 21 0.28 22.43 -4.43
N ASP A 22 -0.03 21.94 -3.23
CA ASP A 22 0.12 22.67 -1.98
C ASP A 22 0.23 21.70 -0.78
N GLY A 23 0.90 22.15 0.28
CA GLY A 23 1.10 21.38 1.51
C GLY A 23 2.19 20.32 1.47
N GLU A 24 2.27 19.56 2.57
CA GLU A 24 3.24 18.50 2.79
C GLU A 24 2.58 17.25 3.39
N GLY A 25 3.25 16.11 3.22
CA GLY A 25 2.76 14.83 3.68
C GLY A 25 3.71 13.69 3.40
N TYR A 26 3.18 12.47 3.44
CA TYR A 26 3.87 11.29 2.96
C TYR A 26 2.91 10.36 2.21
N PHE A 27 3.50 9.50 1.39
CA PHE A 27 2.82 8.53 0.54
C PHE A 27 3.35 7.13 0.82
N GLU A 28 2.46 6.14 0.82
CA GLU A 28 2.83 4.73 0.85
C GLU A 28 2.02 3.93 -0.17
N MET A 29 2.63 2.92 -0.79
CA MET A 29 2.00 2.04 -1.76
C MET A 29 2.57 0.63 -1.69
N ALA A 30 1.70 -0.37 -1.84
CA ALA A 30 2.09 -1.76 -1.96
C ALA A 30 2.35 -2.11 -3.44
N CYS A 31 3.56 -2.61 -3.76
CA CYS A 31 3.97 -2.92 -5.13
C CYS A 31 4.50 -4.35 -5.27
N PRO A 32 3.83 -5.23 -6.04
CA PRO A 32 4.28 -6.60 -6.23
C PRO A 32 5.40 -6.74 -7.27
N HIS A 33 5.72 -5.69 -8.02
CA HIS A 33 6.70 -5.75 -9.12
C HIS A 33 8.14 -5.65 -8.61
N LEU A 34 8.38 -4.91 -7.52
CA LEU A 34 9.72 -4.65 -7.00
C LEU A 34 10.33 -5.87 -6.27
N SER A 35 9.50 -6.71 -5.66
CA SER A 35 9.93 -7.96 -5.03
C SER A 35 10.52 -8.95 -6.04
N SER A 36 9.95 -8.98 -7.26
CA SER A 36 10.45 -9.81 -8.35
C SER A 36 11.78 -9.29 -8.93
N GLN A 37 12.01 -7.97 -8.88
CA GLN A 37 13.24 -7.35 -9.38
C GLN A 37 14.43 -7.60 -8.44
N SER A 38 14.22 -7.55 -7.12
CA SER A 38 15.26 -7.83 -6.12
C SER A 38 15.80 -9.28 -6.23
N GLN A 39 14.93 -10.23 -6.57
CA GLN A 39 15.32 -11.63 -6.83
C GLN A 39 16.10 -11.81 -8.14
N ARG A 40 15.76 -11.07 -9.20
CA ARG A 40 16.47 -11.13 -10.49
C ARG A 40 17.87 -10.51 -10.40
N GLY A 41 18.03 -9.40 -9.67
CA GLY A 41 19.33 -8.77 -9.44
C GLY A 41 20.33 -9.66 -8.70
N ARG A 42 19.87 -10.43 -7.70
CA ARG A 42 20.72 -11.38 -6.95
C ARG A 42 21.19 -12.59 -7.77
N ARG A 43 20.45 -13.00 -8.81
CA ARG A 43 20.87 -14.08 -9.73
C ARG A 43 21.89 -13.64 -10.77
N GLY A 44 21.98 -12.33 -11.06
CA GLY A 44 22.94 -11.78 -12.02
C GLY A 44 24.36 -11.60 -11.45
N GLN A 45 24.51 -11.55 -10.12
CA GLN A 45 25.81 -11.27 -9.48
C GLN A 45 26.58 -12.53 -9.04
N SER A 46 25.96 -13.72 -9.09
CA SER A 46 26.57 -14.98 -8.65
C SER A 46 27.21 -15.83 -9.77
N GLN A 47 27.22 -15.36 -11.03
CA GLN A 47 27.84 -16.08 -12.16
C GLN A 47 29.32 -15.72 -12.42
N ARG A 48 30.13 -15.50 -11.37
CA ARG A 48 31.59 -15.35 -11.52
C ARG A 48 32.45 -16.20 -10.58
N GLY A 49 31.89 -17.23 -9.93
CA GLY A 49 32.72 -18.11 -9.09
C GLY A 49 32.12 -19.49 -8.82
N SER A 50 32.88 -20.51 -9.22
CA SER A 50 32.85 -21.92 -8.78
C SER A 50 31.80 -22.87 -9.37
N GLN A 51 32.31 -23.77 -10.22
CA GLN A 51 31.82 -25.13 -10.41
C GLN A 51 31.97 -25.91 -9.09
N ARG A 52 30.89 -26.55 -8.61
CA ARG A 52 30.90 -27.94 -8.10
C ARG A 52 29.51 -28.38 -7.66
N GLY A 53 29.26 -29.67 -7.86
CA GLY A 53 27.94 -30.30 -7.82
C GLY A 53 27.25 -30.28 -6.46
N GLY A 54 25.94 -30.23 -6.54
CA GLY A 54 25.00 -30.49 -5.45
C GLY A 54 23.61 -30.52 -6.05
N ARG A 55 23.01 -31.71 -6.16
CA ARG A 55 21.57 -31.86 -6.43
C ARG A 55 20.80 -31.31 -5.24
N SER A 56 20.73 -29.98 -5.12
CA SER A 56 19.69 -29.36 -4.33
C SER A 56 18.40 -29.54 -5.12
N SER A 57 17.41 -30.12 -4.46
CA SER A 57 16.01 -30.12 -4.83
C SER A 57 15.57 -28.67 -4.99
N GLN A 58 15.89 -28.09 -6.15
CA GLN A 58 15.37 -26.82 -6.60
C GLN A 58 13.94 -27.10 -7.06
N SER A 59 13.08 -27.45 -6.11
CA SER A 59 11.66 -27.18 -6.29
C SER A 59 11.61 -25.68 -6.51
N GLN A 60 11.39 -25.31 -7.76
CA GLN A 60 11.05 -23.96 -8.13
C GLN A 60 9.84 -23.62 -7.26
N ARG A 61 10.04 -22.84 -6.18
CA ARG A 61 8.96 -22.05 -5.59
C ARG A 61 8.54 -21.05 -6.68
N ARG A 62 7.76 -21.52 -7.65
CA ARG A 62 7.04 -20.68 -8.59
C ARG A 62 6.10 -19.83 -7.76
N GLY A 63 6.43 -18.54 -7.64
CA GLY A 63 5.46 -17.47 -7.47
C GLY A 63 4.83 -17.33 -6.09
N GLU A 64 5.63 -17.04 -5.05
CA GLU A 64 5.08 -16.36 -3.87
C GLU A 64 5.01 -14.86 -4.20
N THR A 65 3.80 -14.35 -4.44
CA THR A 65 3.59 -12.91 -4.65
C THR A 65 3.90 -12.18 -3.36
N SER A 66 4.94 -11.35 -3.37
CA SER A 66 5.30 -10.48 -2.25
C SER A 66 5.13 -9.02 -2.68
N TYR A 67 4.67 -8.19 -1.74
CA TYR A 67 4.48 -6.76 -1.94
C TYR A 67 5.60 -5.99 -1.26
N GLU A 68 6.27 -5.12 -2.00
CA GLU A 68 7.23 -4.17 -1.43
C GLU A 68 6.52 -2.87 -1.07
N LYS A 69 6.91 -2.28 0.07
CA LYS A 69 6.46 -0.96 0.48
C LYS A 69 7.24 0.11 -0.30
N VAL A 70 6.56 0.81 -1.19
CA VAL A 70 7.04 2.04 -1.81
C VAL A 70 6.60 3.21 -0.93
N ASN A 71 7.53 4.07 -0.52
CA ASN A 71 7.21 5.25 0.27
C ASN A 71 7.94 6.50 -0.26
N SER A 72 7.39 7.68 0.03
CA SER A 72 8.02 8.96 -0.31
C SER A 72 7.47 10.08 0.57
N ARG A 73 8.30 11.11 0.83
CA ARG A 73 7.80 12.42 1.30
C ARG A 73 7.04 13.09 0.16
N LEU A 74 6.00 13.83 0.50
CA LEU A 74 5.23 14.66 -0.42
C LEU A 74 5.48 16.13 -0.09
N THR A 75 5.94 16.88 -1.09
CA THR A 75 6.08 18.34 -1.06
C THR A 75 5.58 18.91 -2.37
N ARG A 76 5.26 20.21 -2.42
CA ARG A 76 4.86 20.90 -3.65
C ARG A 76 5.81 20.58 -4.81
N GLY A 77 5.24 20.17 -5.94
CA GLY A 77 5.98 19.74 -7.14
C GLY A 77 6.27 18.23 -7.20
N THR A 78 6.06 17.48 -6.12
CA THR A 78 6.20 16.01 -6.13
C THR A 78 5.15 15.39 -7.05
N VAL A 79 5.59 14.50 -7.94
CA VAL A 79 4.72 13.69 -8.80
C VAL A 79 4.80 12.23 -8.36
N VAL A 80 3.65 11.61 -8.13
CA VAL A 80 3.54 10.18 -7.81
C VAL A 80 2.70 9.49 -8.89
N VAL A 81 3.22 8.39 -9.42
CA VAL A 81 2.51 7.52 -10.36
C VAL A 81 2.05 6.27 -9.61
N ILE A 82 0.75 6.01 -9.65
CA ILE A 82 0.10 4.89 -8.98
C ILE A 82 -0.50 4.00 -10.07
N PRO A 83 0.14 2.87 -10.38
CA PRO A 83 -0.40 1.95 -11.39
C PRO A 83 -1.72 1.33 -10.91
N ALA A 84 -2.56 0.91 -11.87
CA ALA A 84 -3.78 0.19 -11.56
C ALA A 84 -3.50 -1.04 -10.67
N GLY A 85 -4.42 -1.33 -9.76
CA GLY A 85 -4.32 -2.46 -8.85
C GLY A 85 -3.33 -2.29 -7.69
N HIS A 86 -2.63 -1.14 -7.56
CA HIS A 86 -1.67 -0.91 -6.48
C HIS A 86 -2.34 -0.15 -5.32
N PRO A 87 -2.53 -0.77 -4.14
CA PRO A 87 -3.06 -0.08 -2.97
C PRO A 87 -2.14 1.03 -2.52
N TYR A 88 -2.70 2.19 -2.21
CA TYR A 88 -1.94 3.34 -1.73
C TYR A 88 -2.67 4.11 -0.64
N VAL A 89 -1.90 4.92 0.09
CA VAL A 89 -2.37 5.95 1.03
C VAL A 89 -1.57 7.24 0.81
N ALA A 90 -2.20 8.38 1.10
CA ALA A 90 -1.53 9.68 1.20
C ALA A 90 -1.97 10.35 2.49
N VAL A 91 -1.02 10.86 3.26
CA VAL A 91 -1.25 11.41 4.60
C VAL A 91 -0.71 12.82 4.66
N ALA A 92 -1.53 13.77 5.08
CA ALA A 92 -1.12 15.15 5.29
C ALA A 92 -0.28 15.28 6.57
N SER A 93 0.78 16.08 6.54
CA SER A 93 1.57 16.39 7.73
C SER A 93 0.81 17.27 8.72
N ASN A 94 1.24 17.25 9.98
CA ASN A 94 0.60 17.99 11.07
C ASN A 94 0.52 19.49 10.77
N GLY A 95 -0.66 20.08 11.01
CA GLY A 95 -0.89 21.53 10.91
C GLY A 95 -1.09 22.07 9.50
N GLN A 96 -1.07 21.23 8.46
CA GLN A 96 -1.26 21.65 7.07
C GLN A 96 -2.24 20.72 6.33
N ASN A 97 -2.90 21.26 5.30
CA ASN A 97 -3.64 20.44 4.33
C ASN A 97 -2.66 19.96 3.25
N LEU A 98 -2.86 18.75 2.73
CA LEU A 98 -2.18 18.27 1.53
C LEU A 98 -3.12 18.37 0.33
N GLN A 99 -2.73 19.11 -0.71
CA GLN A 99 -3.52 19.29 -1.93
C GLN A 99 -2.82 18.63 -3.12
N MET A 100 -3.56 17.79 -3.84
CA MET A 100 -3.03 17.02 -4.98
C MET A 100 -3.99 17.10 -6.17
N VAL A 101 -3.46 17.48 -7.34
CA VAL A 101 -4.19 17.35 -8.61
C VAL A 101 -3.89 15.98 -9.19
N CYS A 102 -4.93 15.26 -9.59
CA CYS A 102 -4.80 13.88 -10.01
C CYS A 102 -5.39 13.65 -11.41
N PHE A 103 -4.56 13.14 -12.32
CA PHE A 103 -4.97 12.67 -13.64
C PHE A 103 -5.15 11.16 -13.60
N GLU A 104 -6.29 10.66 -14.07
CA GLU A 104 -6.56 9.22 -14.16
C GLU A 104 -6.54 8.80 -15.64
N VAL A 105 -5.48 8.10 -16.04
CA VAL A 105 -5.28 7.57 -17.39
C VAL A 105 -5.99 6.21 -17.47
N ASN A 106 -6.71 5.95 -18.57
CA ASN A 106 -7.56 4.76 -18.73
C ASN A 106 -8.71 4.69 -17.70
N ALA A 107 -9.32 5.84 -17.39
CA ALA A 107 -10.39 5.94 -16.38
C ALA A 107 -11.74 5.35 -16.82
N ARG A 108 -11.96 5.09 -18.12
CA ARG A 108 -13.23 4.54 -18.61
C ARG A 108 -13.50 3.18 -17.96
N ASN A 109 -14.63 3.07 -17.26
CA ASN A 109 -15.04 1.87 -16.52
C ASN A 109 -13.99 1.42 -15.48
N SER A 110 -13.27 2.37 -14.87
CA SER A 110 -12.40 2.14 -13.72
C SER A 110 -13.15 2.42 -12.43
N PHE A 111 -13.01 1.53 -11.46
CA PHE A 111 -13.64 1.63 -10.14
C PHE A 111 -12.58 1.83 -9.06
N LYS A 112 -12.97 2.48 -7.97
CA LYS A 112 -12.15 2.64 -6.77
C LYS A 112 -12.60 1.61 -5.74
N TYR A 113 -11.68 0.77 -5.29
CA TYR A 113 -11.94 -0.23 -4.26
C TYR A 113 -11.32 0.23 -2.95
N LEU A 114 -12.16 0.48 -1.96
CA LEU A 114 -11.75 0.85 -0.61
C LEU A 114 -11.32 -0.40 0.15
N LEU A 115 -10.20 -0.30 0.89
CA LEU A 115 -9.70 -1.37 1.75
C LEU A 115 -9.98 -1.12 3.24
N ALA A 116 -10.46 0.07 3.58
CA ALA A 116 -10.92 0.45 4.91
C ALA A 116 -12.07 1.46 4.79
N GLY A 117 -12.78 1.68 5.90
CA GLY A 117 -13.98 2.51 5.94
C GLY A 117 -15.24 1.75 5.61
N LYS A 118 -16.39 2.44 5.69
CA LYS A 118 -17.72 1.81 5.60
C LYS A 118 -17.93 1.03 4.29
N GLY A 119 -17.44 1.57 3.17
CA GLY A 119 -17.52 0.98 1.84
C GLY A 119 -16.39 0.02 1.47
N ASN A 120 -15.63 -0.51 2.44
CA ASN A 120 -14.52 -1.42 2.14
C ASN A 120 -15.00 -2.74 1.51
N VAL A 121 -14.14 -3.36 0.68
CA VAL A 121 -14.48 -4.59 -0.04
C VAL A 121 -14.72 -5.80 0.85
N VAL A 122 -14.11 -5.85 2.04
CA VAL A 122 -14.28 -6.98 2.98
C VAL A 122 -15.71 -7.02 3.53
N ASN A 123 -16.35 -5.85 3.69
CA ASN A 123 -17.76 -5.79 4.11
C ASN A 123 -18.71 -6.44 3.10
N GLN A 124 -18.29 -6.64 1.84
CA GLN A 124 -19.09 -7.29 0.79
C GLN A 124 -18.92 -8.82 0.76
N PHE A 125 -17.99 -9.37 1.54
CA PHE A 125 -17.76 -10.81 1.57
C PHE A 125 -18.88 -11.51 2.32
N GLU A 126 -19.27 -12.69 1.82
CA GLU A 126 -20.12 -13.63 2.55
C GLU A 126 -19.42 -14.08 3.84
N LYS A 127 -20.22 -14.53 4.81
CA LYS A 127 -19.73 -14.95 6.13
C LYS A 127 -18.60 -15.97 6.01
N GLU A 128 -18.81 -17.01 5.23
CA GLU A 128 -17.90 -18.14 5.05
C GLU A 128 -16.61 -17.68 4.37
N ALA A 129 -16.69 -16.74 3.43
CA ALA A 129 -15.52 -16.17 2.76
C ALA A 129 -14.64 -15.36 3.74
N LYS A 130 -15.24 -14.62 4.68
CA LYS A 130 -14.50 -13.93 5.75
C LYS A 130 -13.77 -14.93 6.64
N GLU A 131 -14.48 -15.97 7.09
CA GLU A 131 -13.91 -17.00 7.98
C GLU A 131 -12.75 -17.74 7.31
N LEU A 132 -12.89 -18.12 6.04
CA LEU A 132 -11.85 -18.80 5.27
C LEU A 132 -10.65 -17.88 4.96
N ALA A 133 -10.89 -16.61 4.63
CA ALA A 133 -9.82 -15.69 4.24
C ALA A 133 -8.95 -15.24 5.42
N PHE A 134 -9.56 -15.04 6.60
CA PHE A 134 -8.88 -14.49 7.77
C PHE A 134 -8.58 -15.53 8.86
N GLY A 135 -9.18 -16.72 8.80
CA GLY A 135 -8.95 -17.80 9.77
C GLY A 135 -9.52 -17.53 11.17
N VAL A 136 -10.43 -16.56 11.29
CA VAL A 136 -11.13 -16.15 12.52
C VAL A 136 -12.63 -16.05 12.26
N SER A 137 -13.45 -15.87 13.31
CA SER A 137 -14.91 -15.77 13.15
C SER A 137 -15.30 -14.56 12.29
N SER A 138 -16.39 -14.67 11.52
CA SER A 138 -16.88 -13.53 10.73
C SER A 138 -17.24 -12.33 11.60
N GLN A 139 -17.70 -12.56 12.84
CA GLN A 139 -18.03 -11.52 13.82
C GLN A 139 -16.80 -10.71 14.21
N GLU A 140 -15.65 -11.36 14.38
CA GLU A 140 -14.37 -10.69 14.65
C GLU A 140 -13.90 -9.87 13.45
N VAL A 141 -14.04 -10.42 12.24
CA VAL A 141 -13.75 -9.68 10.99
C VAL A 141 -14.66 -8.45 10.88
N ASP A 142 -15.95 -8.60 11.10
CA ASP A 142 -16.95 -7.53 11.03
C ASP A 142 -16.72 -6.47 12.11
N GLN A 143 -16.28 -6.85 13.31
CA GLN A 143 -15.92 -5.91 14.36
C GLN A 143 -14.73 -5.03 13.94
N VAL A 144 -13.73 -5.61 13.28
CA VAL A 144 -12.55 -4.86 12.80
C VAL A 144 -12.90 -3.99 11.60
N PHE A 145 -13.42 -4.58 10.52
CA PHE A 145 -13.69 -3.87 9.26
C PHE A 145 -14.94 -2.98 9.31
N GLY A 146 -15.83 -3.19 10.29
CA GLY A 146 -16.99 -2.35 10.58
C GLY A 146 -16.73 -1.22 11.58
N SER A 147 -15.51 -1.08 12.12
CA SER A 147 -15.21 -0.06 13.14
C SER A 147 -15.09 1.38 12.60
N GLN A 148 -14.75 1.55 11.32
CA GLN A 148 -14.59 2.86 10.68
C GLN A 148 -15.84 3.23 9.86
N GLN A 149 -16.56 4.28 10.27
CA GLN A 149 -17.83 4.70 9.67
C GLN A 149 -17.68 5.69 8.50
N GLU A 150 -16.53 6.35 8.40
CA GLU A 150 -16.23 7.28 7.31
C GLU A 150 -15.80 6.52 6.04
N GLU A 151 -15.74 7.24 4.92
CA GLU A 151 -15.20 6.75 3.64
C GLU A 151 -14.21 7.76 3.03
N PHE A 152 -13.27 7.25 2.24
CA PHE A 152 -12.23 8.00 1.52
C PHE A 152 -11.21 8.75 2.37
N PHE A 153 -11.63 9.51 3.37
CA PHE A 153 -10.75 10.33 4.20
C PHE A 153 -10.94 9.99 5.68
N PHE A 154 -9.83 9.79 6.38
CA PHE A 154 -9.80 9.48 7.81
C PHE A 154 -8.91 10.47 8.56
N PRO A 155 -9.07 10.60 9.88
CA PRO A 155 -8.00 11.13 10.71
C PRO A 155 -6.70 10.36 10.42
N GLY A 156 -5.64 11.10 10.09
CA GLY A 156 -4.31 10.55 9.89
C GLY A 156 -3.73 10.02 11.20
N PRO A 157 -2.72 9.14 11.13
CA PRO A 157 -2.06 8.65 12.33
C PRO A 157 -1.51 9.82 13.12
N GLN A 158 -1.81 9.86 14.42
CA GLN A 158 -1.06 10.73 15.32
C GLN A 158 0.39 10.27 15.25
N HIS A 159 1.31 11.19 14.94
CA HIS A 159 2.74 10.93 15.15
C HIS A 159 2.92 10.57 16.62
N GLN A 160 2.89 9.28 16.96
CA GLN A 160 3.65 8.78 18.08
C GLN A 160 5.09 9.14 17.72
N GLN A 161 5.58 10.21 18.33
CA GLN A 161 7.02 10.44 18.42
C GLN A 161 7.62 9.08 18.76
N GLN A 162 8.54 8.61 17.92
CA GLN A 162 9.41 7.52 18.29
C GLN A 162 10.18 7.98 19.53
N HIS A 163 9.60 7.77 20.72
CA HIS A 163 10.35 7.51 21.94
C HIS A 163 10.96 6.11 21.81
N ARG A 164 11.82 5.93 20.80
CA ARG A 164 12.95 5.02 20.90
C ARG A 164 14.13 5.94 21.15
N GLY A 165 14.45 6.07 22.43
CA GLY A 165 15.50 6.93 22.93
C GLY A 165 16.77 6.80 22.10
N ARG A 166 17.26 7.95 21.66
CA ARG A 166 18.67 8.26 21.90
C ARG A 166 18.83 8.30 23.42
N ALA A 167 19.17 7.17 24.00
CA ALA A 167 19.96 7.16 25.22
C ALA A 167 21.41 7.01 24.76
N TYR A 168 22.20 8.03 25.06
CA TYR A 168 23.66 7.95 25.25
C TYR A 168 23.94 6.73 26.15
N GLU A 169 24.96 5.90 25.94
CA GLU A 169 26.40 6.14 25.80
C GLU A 169 27.08 5.16 24.84
#